data_AF-A0A0F8ZVM9-F1
#
_entry.id   AF-A0A0F8ZVM9-F1
#
_cell.length_a   1.000
_cell.length_b   1.000
_cell.length_c   1.000
_cell.angle_alpha   90.00
_cell.angle_beta   90.00
_cell.angle_gamma   90.00
#
_symmetry.space_group_name_H-M   'P 1'
#
loop_
_entity.id
_entity.type
_entity.pdbx_description
1 polymer ?
#
loop_
_entity_poly.entity_id
_entity_poly.type
_entity_poly.pdbx_seq_one_letter_code
_entity_poly.pdbx_strand_id
1 'polypeptide(L)'
;MSTSKIEWCDKTWNVASGCTPISEGCQNCYAKKMAHRLAAMGVEGYDKAEPFKVQLREDRLGEPLKWRKPQRVFVNSMGDLFHDDVPDEFTDQVFAVMRECQRHTFLLLTKRPERLVRYLDSIFKGAHSNVFFGFSAENEINYIIRSSFLMTLYREYQVRTFASLEPMLGPIRIMHE
;
A
#
# COMPACT_ATOMS: atom_id res chain seq x y z
N MET A 1 -12.11 16.61 -7.49
CA MET A 1 -11.16 15.51 -7.17
C MET A 1 -10.25 16.00 -6.07
N SER A 2 -10.32 15.43 -4.86
CA SER A 2 -9.51 15.91 -3.74
C SER A 2 -8.03 15.58 -3.96
N THR A 3 -7.18 16.58 -3.79
CA THR A 3 -5.76 16.39 -3.49
C THR A 3 -5.62 15.56 -2.21
N SER A 4 -4.61 14.70 -2.15
CA SER A 4 -4.30 13.97 -0.93
C SER A 4 -3.93 14.94 0.20
N LYS A 5 -4.29 14.61 1.45
CA LYS A 5 -3.74 15.29 2.64
C LYS A 5 -2.43 14.66 3.12
N ILE A 6 -1.99 13.58 2.48
CA ILE A 6 -0.74 12.90 2.76
C ILE A 6 0.36 13.62 1.97
N GLU A 7 1.27 14.28 2.69
CA GLU A 7 2.18 15.30 2.12
C GLU A 7 3.13 14.77 1.05
N TRP A 8 3.43 13.47 1.06
CA TRP A 8 4.35 12.83 0.13
C TRP A 8 3.68 12.23 -1.12
N CYS A 9 2.37 12.41 -1.32
CA CYS A 9 1.69 11.99 -2.55
C CYS A 9 0.69 13.03 -3.06
N ASP A 10 0.47 13.05 -4.37
CA ASP A 10 -0.50 13.95 -5.00
C ASP A 10 -1.93 13.38 -4.88
N LYS A 11 -2.04 12.05 -4.97
CA LYS A 11 -3.29 11.29 -4.95
C LYS A 11 -3.17 10.00 -4.18
N THR A 12 -4.29 9.54 -3.64
CA THR A 12 -4.46 8.16 -3.17
C THR A 12 -5.32 7.39 -4.15
N TRP A 13 -5.01 6.10 -4.31
CA TRP A 13 -5.78 5.17 -5.12
C TRP A 13 -6.14 3.97 -4.25
N ASN A 14 -7.39 3.89 -3.81
CA ASN A 14 -7.84 2.88 -2.84
C ASN A 14 -8.64 1.78 -3.55
N VAL A 15 -7.93 0.80 -4.12
CA VAL A 15 -8.48 -0.40 -4.77
C VAL A 15 -8.85 -1.51 -3.79
N ALA A 16 -8.41 -1.41 -2.54
CA ALA A 16 -9.00 -2.15 -1.43
C ALA A 16 -9.14 -1.23 -0.20
N SER A 17 -10.12 -1.53 0.63
CA SER A 17 -10.29 -0.95 1.96
C SER A 17 -10.18 -2.04 3.03
N GLY A 18 -9.83 -1.62 4.25
CA GLY A 18 -9.77 -2.54 5.39
C GLY A 18 -8.49 -3.35 5.46
N CYS A 19 -8.21 -3.88 6.66
CA CYS A 19 -7.02 -4.64 7.00
C CYS A 19 -7.15 -5.22 8.41
N THR A 20 -6.38 -6.26 8.74
CA THR A 20 -6.20 -6.73 10.12
C THR A 20 -4.99 -6.07 10.80
N PRO A 21 -5.10 -5.62 12.06
CA PRO A 21 -3.97 -5.13 12.85
C PRO A 21 -2.91 -6.22 13.05
N ILE A 22 -1.63 -5.92 12.77
CA ILE A 22 -0.53 -6.89 12.94
C ILE A 22 0.65 -6.35 13.77
N SER A 23 0.57 -5.11 14.23
CA SER A 23 1.63 -4.51 15.05
C SER A 23 1.11 -3.33 15.89
N GLU A 24 1.93 -2.83 16.82
CA GLU A 24 1.56 -1.73 17.72
C GLU A 24 1.23 -0.43 16.97
N GLY A 25 1.80 -0.20 15.78
CA GLY A 25 1.46 0.90 14.90
C GLY A 25 0.00 0.91 14.43
N CYS A 26 -0.73 -0.20 14.58
CA CYS A 26 -2.14 -0.31 14.20
C CYS A 26 -3.11 0.19 15.28
N GLN A 27 -2.68 0.37 16.54
CA GLN A 27 -3.57 0.71 17.66
C GLN A 27 -4.32 2.03 17.45
N ASN A 28 -3.70 2.99 16.77
CA ASN A 28 -4.27 4.30 16.46
C ASN A 28 -4.52 4.53 14.95
N CYS A 29 -4.74 3.45 14.19
CA CYS A 29 -4.88 3.49 12.75
C CYS A 29 -5.94 4.51 12.27
N TYR A 30 -5.51 5.51 11.50
CA TYR A 30 -6.40 6.52 10.93
C TYR A 30 -7.39 5.91 9.93
N ALA A 31 -6.96 4.91 9.14
CA ALA A 31 -7.79 4.26 8.14
C ALA A 31 -8.96 3.53 8.82
N LYS A 32 -8.72 2.86 9.96
CA LYS A 32 -9.77 2.22 10.77
C LYS A 32 -10.79 3.24 11.26
N LYS A 33 -10.34 4.34 11.90
CA LYS A 33 -11.22 5.42 12.38
C LYS A 33 -12.04 6.03 11.23
N MET A 34 -11.40 6.28 10.10
CA MET A 34 -12.05 6.82 8.91
C MET A 34 -13.05 5.84 8.30
N ALA A 35 -12.75 4.54 8.26
CA ALA A 35 -13.66 3.52 7.77
C ALA A 35 -14.96 3.45 8.61
N HIS A 36 -14.86 3.51 9.93
CA HIS A 36 -16.05 3.63 10.81
C HIS A 36 -16.88 4.88 10.49
N ARG A 37 -16.23 6.03 10.25
CA ARG A 37 -16.91 7.25 9.86
C ARG A 37 -17.62 7.11 8.51
N LEU A 38 -16.94 6.54 7.51
CA LEU A 38 -17.49 6.35 6.16
C LEU A 38 -18.67 5.37 6.15
N ALA A 39 -18.59 4.28 6.92
CA ALA A 39 -19.70 3.36 7.13
C ALA A 39 -20.91 4.04 7.80
N ALA A 40 -20.68 4.87 8.84
CA ALA A 40 -21.74 5.64 9.49
C ALA A 40 -22.40 6.67 8.56
N MET A 41 -21.63 7.20 7.59
CA MET A 41 -22.14 8.08 6.53
C MET A 41 -22.84 7.33 5.38
N GLY A 42 -22.83 5.99 5.38
CA GLY A 42 -23.43 5.18 4.31
C GLY A 42 -22.63 5.19 3.00
N VAL A 43 -21.32 5.46 3.06
CA VAL A 43 -20.46 5.44 1.87
C VAL A 43 -20.25 4.00 1.40
N GLU A 44 -20.48 3.75 0.11
CA GLU A 44 -20.27 2.43 -0.49
C GLU A 44 -18.82 1.94 -0.36
N GLY A 45 -18.69 0.62 -0.15
CA GLY A 45 -17.41 -0.05 0.07
C GLY A 45 -16.87 0.08 1.51
N TYR A 46 -17.77 0.33 2.47
CA TYR A 46 -17.53 0.21 3.92
C TYR A 46 -18.75 -0.44 4.58
N ASP A 47 -18.57 -1.65 5.12
CA ASP A 47 -19.66 -2.39 5.77
C ASP A 47 -20.12 -1.72 7.07
N LYS A 48 -21.40 -1.82 7.43
CA LYS A 48 -21.91 -1.19 8.67
C LYS A 48 -21.53 -1.97 9.94
N ALA A 49 -21.51 -3.30 9.86
CA ALA A 49 -21.21 -4.18 10.98
C ALA A 49 -19.70 -4.38 11.16
N GLU A 50 -18.95 -4.50 10.06
CA GLU A 50 -17.50 -4.67 10.02
C GLU A 50 -16.81 -3.59 9.16
N PRO A 51 -16.82 -2.29 9.56
CA PRO A 51 -16.38 -1.18 8.70
C PRO A 51 -14.95 -1.26 8.16
N PHE A 52 -14.06 -2.00 8.83
CA PHE A 52 -12.66 -2.12 8.46
C PHE A 52 -12.27 -3.51 7.97
N LYS A 53 -13.26 -4.35 7.64
CA LYS A 53 -13.03 -5.62 6.95
C LYS A 53 -12.46 -5.37 5.57
N VAL A 54 -11.63 -6.31 5.09
CA VAL A 54 -11.09 -6.25 3.73
C VAL A 54 -12.24 -6.26 2.73
N GLN A 55 -12.25 -5.25 1.86
CA GLN A 55 -13.19 -5.15 0.77
C GLN A 55 -12.47 -4.68 -0.49
N LEU A 56 -12.62 -5.45 -1.57
CA LEU A 56 -12.09 -5.09 -2.88
C LEU A 56 -12.94 -3.96 -3.49
N ARG A 57 -12.28 -3.03 -4.18
CA ARG A 57 -12.87 -1.86 -4.83
C ARG A 57 -12.61 -1.93 -6.32
N GLU A 58 -13.18 -2.95 -6.97
CA GLU A 58 -13.10 -3.14 -8.42
C GLU A 58 -13.62 -1.92 -9.20
N ASP A 59 -14.61 -1.23 -8.64
CA ASP A 59 -15.15 0.04 -9.15
C ASP A 59 -14.09 1.13 -9.33
N ARG A 60 -12.97 1.03 -8.61
CA ARG A 60 -11.88 2.00 -8.60
C ARG A 60 -10.66 1.59 -9.41
N LEU A 61 -10.60 0.38 -9.96
CA LEU A 61 -9.44 -0.10 -10.71
C LEU A 61 -9.06 0.86 -11.85
N GLY A 62 -10.05 1.38 -12.58
CA GLY A 62 -9.82 2.28 -13.71
C GLY A 62 -9.53 3.75 -13.36
N GLU A 63 -9.42 4.12 -12.07
CA GLU A 63 -9.21 5.53 -11.70
C GLU A 63 -7.92 6.14 -12.27
N PRO A 64 -6.74 5.48 -12.21
CA PRO A 64 -5.50 6.07 -12.71
C PRO A 64 -5.50 6.33 -14.21
N LEU A 65 -6.23 5.52 -14.99
CA LEU A 65 -6.36 5.70 -16.44
C LEU A 65 -7.00 7.05 -16.82
N LYS A 66 -7.78 7.64 -15.90
CA LYS A 66 -8.48 8.91 -16.10
C LYS A 66 -7.60 10.13 -15.78
N TRP A 67 -6.45 9.94 -15.13
CA TRP A 67 -5.59 11.05 -14.70
C TRP A 67 -4.60 11.45 -15.81
N ARG A 68 -4.70 12.71 -16.24
CA ARG A 68 -3.91 13.21 -17.38
C ARG A 68 -2.52 13.71 -16.99
N LYS A 69 -2.41 14.40 -15.84
CA LYS A 69 -1.14 14.95 -15.36
C LYS A 69 -0.32 13.85 -14.66
N PRO A 70 1.02 13.83 -14.76
CA PRO A 70 1.86 12.97 -13.92
C PRO A 70 1.50 13.16 -12.44
N GLN A 71 1.46 12.06 -11.67
CA GLN A 71 1.09 12.07 -10.25
C GLN A 71 2.01 11.10 -9.51
N ARG A 72 2.36 11.43 -8.28
CA ARG A 72 2.80 10.50 -7.25
C ARG A 72 1.57 9.93 -6.55
N VAL A 73 1.32 8.64 -6.72
CA VAL A 73 0.08 7.97 -6.32
C VAL A 73 0.38 7.02 -5.16
N PHE A 74 -0.19 7.26 -3.99
CA PHE A 74 -0.17 6.29 -2.90
C PHE A 74 -1.29 5.26 -3.09
N VAL A 75 -0.91 4.00 -3.27
CA VAL A 75 -1.85 2.89 -3.45
C VAL A 75 -2.29 2.35 -2.09
N ASN A 76 -3.60 2.22 -1.91
CA ASN A 76 -4.29 1.65 -0.75
C ASN A 76 -3.97 2.33 0.59
N SER A 77 -4.14 3.65 0.67
CA SER A 77 -4.07 4.39 1.94
C SER A 77 -5.12 3.93 2.98
N MET A 78 -6.22 3.33 2.55
CA MET A 78 -7.34 2.89 3.39
C MET A 78 -7.35 1.38 3.69
N GLY A 79 -6.29 0.66 3.32
CA GLY A 79 -6.17 -0.78 3.47
C GLY A 79 -4.74 -1.27 3.32
N ASP A 80 -4.56 -2.53 2.95
CA ASP A 80 -3.26 -3.13 2.61
C ASP A 80 -3.47 -4.03 1.39
N LEU A 81 -2.81 -3.71 0.26
CA LEU A 81 -2.95 -4.49 -0.98
C LEU A 81 -2.43 -5.93 -0.80
N PHE A 82 -1.49 -6.14 0.13
CA PHE A 82 -0.86 -7.44 0.38
C PHE A 82 -1.43 -8.12 1.63
N HIS A 83 -2.70 -7.85 1.96
CA HIS A 83 -3.43 -8.61 2.96
C HIS A 83 -3.78 -10.02 2.42
N ASP A 84 -3.86 -11.03 3.29
CA ASP A 84 -4.14 -12.41 2.86
C ASP A 84 -5.52 -12.58 2.20
N ASP A 85 -6.51 -11.81 2.63
CA ASP A 85 -7.85 -11.74 2.00
C ASP A 85 -7.89 -10.99 0.65
N VAL A 86 -6.76 -10.45 0.16
CA VAL A 86 -6.67 -9.87 -1.19
C VAL A 86 -6.08 -10.93 -2.15
N PRO A 87 -6.86 -11.41 -3.14
CA PRO A 87 -6.39 -12.43 -4.08
C PRO A 87 -5.24 -11.92 -4.97
N ASP A 88 -4.38 -12.84 -5.41
CA ASP A 88 -3.31 -12.53 -6.36
C ASP A 88 -3.88 -12.04 -7.69
N GLU A 89 -4.98 -12.63 -8.16
CA GLU A 89 -5.62 -12.25 -9.42
C GLU A 89 -6.15 -10.80 -9.39
N PHE A 90 -6.59 -10.34 -8.22
CA PHE A 90 -6.97 -8.93 -8.06
C PHE A 90 -5.73 -8.04 -8.06
N THR A 91 -4.68 -8.46 -7.36
CA THR A 91 -3.39 -7.75 -7.35
C THR A 91 -2.81 -7.63 -8.76
N ASP A 92 -2.93 -8.67 -9.60
CA ASP A 92 -2.52 -8.65 -11.01
C ASP A 92 -3.22 -7.55 -11.81
N GLN A 93 -4.53 -7.36 -11.60
CA GLN A 93 -5.31 -6.30 -12.25
C GLN A 93 -4.83 -4.90 -11.83
N VAL A 94 -4.52 -4.73 -10.54
CA VAL A 94 -3.96 -3.47 -10.01
C VAL A 94 -2.61 -3.19 -10.68
N PHE A 95 -1.73 -4.20 -10.77
CA PHE A 95 -0.44 -4.06 -11.47
C PHE A 95 -0.59 -3.83 -12.97
N ALA A 96 -1.60 -4.40 -13.63
CA ALA A 96 -1.89 -4.13 -15.04
C ALA A 96 -2.20 -2.65 -15.28
N VAL A 97 -3.02 -2.03 -14.42
CA VAL A 97 -3.31 -0.59 -14.48
C VAL A 97 -2.05 0.23 -14.22
N MET A 98 -1.22 -0.15 -13.24
CA MET A 98 0.05 0.55 -13.00
C MET A 98 1.00 0.48 -14.20
N ARG A 99 1.04 -0.67 -14.89
CA ARG A 99 1.82 -0.84 -16.13
C ARG A 99 1.30 0.03 -17.28
N GLU A 100 -0.01 0.17 -17.42
CA GLU A 100 -0.60 1.03 -18.47
C GLU A 100 -0.36 2.52 -18.19
N CYS A 101 -0.31 2.90 -16.91
CA CYS A 101 -0.18 4.28 -16.46
C CYS A 101 1.28 4.71 -16.17
N GLN A 102 2.21 4.49 -17.11
CA GLN A 102 3.65 4.82 -16.94
C GLN A 102 3.97 6.28 -16.61
N ARG A 103 3.04 7.21 -16.86
CA ARG A 103 3.18 8.64 -16.50
C ARG A 103 3.06 8.92 -15.00
N HIS A 104 2.54 7.96 -14.22
CA HIS A 104 2.41 8.09 -12.76
C HIS A 104 3.47 7.27 -12.06
N THR A 105 3.93 7.77 -10.92
CA THR A 105 4.75 7.02 -9.98
C THR A 105 3.84 6.44 -8.91
N PHE A 106 3.75 5.13 -8.81
CA PHE A 106 2.97 4.44 -7.80
C PHE A 106 3.83 4.09 -6.60
N LEU A 107 3.34 4.42 -5.40
CA LEU A 107 3.95 4.15 -4.11
C LEU A 107 3.10 3.08 -3.43
N LEU A 108 3.63 1.86 -3.31
CA LEU A 108 3.02 0.75 -2.58
C LEU A 108 3.62 0.70 -1.18
N LEU A 109 2.77 0.59 -0.17
CA LEU A 109 3.20 0.51 1.22
C LEU A 109 2.45 -0.60 1.94
N THR A 110 3.17 -1.48 2.63
CA THR A 110 2.57 -2.59 3.39
C THR A 110 3.26 -2.82 4.73
N LYS A 111 2.56 -3.46 5.68
CA LYS A 111 3.21 -4.03 6.88
C LYS A 111 3.49 -5.53 6.73
N ARG A 112 3.15 -6.12 5.57
CA ARG A 112 3.29 -7.54 5.20
C ARG A 112 4.29 -7.75 4.05
N PRO A 113 5.55 -7.32 4.20
CA PRO A 113 6.53 -7.41 3.11
C PRO A 113 6.77 -8.85 2.63
N GLU A 114 6.56 -9.86 3.47
CA GLU A 114 6.63 -11.27 3.12
C GLU A 114 5.59 -11.68 2.06
N ARG A 115 4.37 -11.12 2.11
CA ARG A 115 3.35 -11.37 1.10
C ARG A 115 3.68 -10.66 -0.22
N LEU A 116 4.22 -9.45 -0.12
CA LEU A 116 4.73 -8.71 -1.27
C LEU A 116 5.86 -9.46 -1.98
N VAL A 117 6.87 -9.95 -1.26
CA VAL A 117 7.98 -10.72 -1.88
C VAL A 117 7.44 -11.99 -2.53
N ARG A 118 6.63 -12.79 -1.82
CA ARG A 118 6.02 -14.01 -2.40
C ARG A 118 5.22 -13.73 -3.67
N TYR A 119 4.48 -12.61 -3.70
CA TYR A 119 3.75 -12.20 -4.88
C TYR A 119 4.70 -11.80 -6.02
N LEU A 120 5.75 -11.01 -5.73
CA LEU A 120 6.74 -10.63 -6.74
C LEU A 120 7.48 -11.84 -7.33
N ASP A 121 7.81 -12.84 -6.52
CA ASP A 121 8.42 -14.10 -6.95
C ASP A 121 7.55 -14.84 -7.99
N SER A 122 6.22 -14.77 -7.88
CA SER A 122 5.30 -15.48 -8.77
C SER A 122 5.06 -14.75 -10.10
N ILE A 123 5.25 -13.42 -10.13
CA ILE A 123 4.90 -12.59 -11.29
C ILE A 123 6.09 -12.10 -12.12
N PHE A 124 7.34 -12.29 -11.68
CA PHE A 124 8.48 -11.56 -12.27
C PHE A 124 8.81 -11.98 -13.71
N LYS A 125 8.10 -11.36 -14.66
CA LYS A 125 8.34 -11.34 -16.11
C LYS A 125 8.35 -9.92 -16.69
N GLY A 126 8.41 -8.87 -15.86
CA GLY A 126 8.29 -7.49 -16.35
C GLY A 126 8.94 -6.42 -15.48
N ALA A 127 9.33 -5.31 -16.12
CA ALA A 127 9.93 -4.16 -15.45
C ALA A 127 8.85 -3.28 -14.78
N HIS A 128 9.00 -3.02 -13.48
CA HIS A 128 8.13 -2.15 -12.69
C HIS A 128 8.77 -0.77 -12.47
N SER A 129 9.22 -0.12 -13.55
CA SER A 129 10.01 1.11 -13.48
C SER A 129 9.27 2.30 -12.88
N ASN A 130 7.93 2.30 -12.89
CA ASN A 130 7.08 3.35 -12.33
C ASN A 130 6.44 2.98 -10.97
N VAL A 131 6.86 1.87 -10.36
CA VAL A 131 6.37 1.42 -9.05
C VAL A 131 7.50 1.44 -8.03
N PHE A 132 7.22 2.01 -6.86
CA PHE A 132 8.09 2.03 -5.71
C PHE A 132 7.46 1.14 -4.65
N PHE A 133 8.24 0.21 -4.12
CA PHE A 133 7.80 -0.77 -3.15
C PHE A 133 8.30 -0.38 -1.77
N GLY A 134 7.42 -0.33 -0.78
CA GLY A 134 7.81 0.05 0.55
C GLY A 134 7.10 -0.70 1.66
N PHE A 135 7.66 -0.57 2.85
CA PHE A 135 7.03 -1.02 4.08
C PHE A 135 6.86 0.11 5.07
N SER A 136 5.88 -0.04 5.97
CA SER A 136 5.79 0.80 7.18
C SER A 136 6.53 0.15 8.34
N ALA A 137 7.24 0.92 9.15
CA ALA A 137 7.80 0.48 10.42
C ALA A 137 7.64 1.55 11.50
N GLU A 138 7.22 1.13 12.68
CA GLU A 138 6.95 2.03 13.81
C GLU A 138 8.08 2.13 14.84
N ASN A 139 9.01 1.17 14.83
CA ASN A 139 10.09 1.03 15.80
C ASN A 139 11.25 0.25 15.17
N GLU A 140 12.38 0.18 15.89
CA GLU A 140 13.61 -0.48 15.43
C GLU A 140 13.40 -1.96 15.06
N ILE A 141 12.66 -2.71 15.87
CA ILE A 141 12.42 -4.14 15.65
C ILE A 141 11.69 -4.36 14.33
N ASN A 142 10.58 -3.65 14.13
CA ASN A 142 9.79 -3.74 12.89
C ASN A 142 10.58 -3.24 11.69
N TYR A 143 11.42 -2.23 11.86
CA TYR A 143 12.30 -1.74 10.79
C TYR A 143 13.30 -2.81 10.37
N ILE A 144 14.03 -3.42 11.31
CA ILE A 144 15.02 -4.47 11.04
C ILE A 144 14.37 -5.67 10.33
N ILE A 145 13.23 -6.14 10.84
CA ILE A 145 12.53 -7.28 10.24
C ILE A 145 12.09 -6.94 8.82
N ARG A 146 11.41 -5.82 8.62
CA ARG A 146 10.79 -5.48 7.33
C ARG A 146 11.79 -4.97 6.29
N SER A 147 12.91 -4.37 6.71
CA SER A 147 13.96 -3.90 5.80
C SER A 147 14.73 -5.02 5.11
N SER A 148 14.87 -6.18 5.76
CA SER A 148 15.47 -7.36 5.14
C SER A 148 14.79 -7.72 3.80
N PHE A 149 13.46 -7.60 3.73
CA PHE A 149 12.71 -7.84 2.50
C PHE A 149 12.95 -6.75 1.44
N LEU A 150 13.11 -5.47 1.79
CA LEU A 150 13.49 -4.46 0.78
C LEU A 150 14.87 -4.75 0.18
N MET A 151 15.80 -5.26 0.97
CA MET A 151 17.12 -5.61 0.47
C MET A 151 17.03 -6.76 -0.54
N THR A 152 16.17 -7.76 -0.29
CA THR A 152 15.79 -8.78 -1.30
C THR A 152 15.21 -8.12 -2.54
N LEU A 153 14.22 -7.23 -2.39
CA LEU A 153 13.58 -6.57 -3.52
C LEU A 153 14.55 -5.76 -4.38
N TYR A 154 15.42 -4.99 -3.73
CA TYR A 154 16.41 -4.17 -4.41
C TYR A 154 17.46 -5.03 -5.14
N ARG A 155 17.99 -6.07 -4.47
CA ARG A 155 19.09 -6.90 -5.01
C ARG A 155 18.62 -7.84 -6.12
N GLU A 156 17.47 -8.48 -5.96
CA GLU A 156 16.99 -9.52 -6.87
C GLU A 156 16.14 -8.95 -8.01
N TYR A 157 15.30 -7.96 -7.71
CA TYR A 157 14.32 -7.44 -8.67
C TYR A 157 14.70 -6.08 -9.26
N GLN A 158 15.76 -5.44 -8.77
CA GLN A 158 16.21 -4.11 -9.22
C GLN A 158 15.09 -3.06 -9.21
N VAL A 159 14.14 -3.20 -8.29
CA VAL A 159 13.02 -2.27 -8.14
C VAL A 159 13.38 -1.12 -7.22
N ARG A 160 12.62 -0.02 -7.33
CA ARG A 160 12.77 1.11 -6.41
C ARG A 160 12.09 0.80 -5.10
N THR A 161 12.78 1.05 -4.00
CA THR A 161 12.31 0.74 -2.65
C THR A 161 12.27 1.97 -1.76
N PHE A 162 11.38 1.99 -0.76
CA PHE A 162 11.33 3.05 0.25
C PHE A 162 10.77 2.53 1.59
N ALA A 163 10.99 3.27 2.67
CA ALA A 163 10.40 2.96 3.98
C ALA A 163 9.56 4.15 4.47
N SER A 164 8.42 3.86 5.09
CA SER A 164 7.62 4.83 5.84
C SER A 164 7.78 4.54 7.33
N LEU A 165 8.38 5.47 8.06
CA LEU A 165 8.66 5.29 9.49
C LEU A 165 7.49 5.82 10.32
N GLU A 166 6.30 5.23 10.15
CA GLU A 166 5.05 5.74 10.68
C GLU A 166 4.12 4.64 11.27
N PRO A 167 3.44 4.93 12.40
CA PRO A 167 3.73 6.03 13.33
C PRO A 167 5.08 5.79 14.05
N MET A 168 5.87 6.84 14.29
CA MET A 168 7.14 6.69 15.01
C MET A 168 6.85 6.48 16.50
N LEU A 169 6.87 5.22 16.96
CA LEU A 169 6.61 4.79 18.34
C LEU A 169 7.88 4.58 19.15
N GLY A 170 9.04 4.55 18.50
CA GLY A 170 10.33 4.43 19.15
C GLY A 170 11.49 4.85 18.24
N PRO A 171 12.73 4.81 18.75
CA PRO A 171 13.90 5.06 17.92
C PRO A 171 14.04 4.01 16.81
N ILE A 172 14.64 4.41 15.69
CA ILE A 172 14.99 3.55 14.57
C ILE A 172 16.42 3.89 14.15
N ARG A 173 17.34 2.94 14.27
CA ARG A 173 18.70 3.09 13.73
C ARG A 173 18.73 2.53 12.32
N ILE A 174 18.99 3.41 11.36
CA ILE A 174 19.25 3.03 9.99
C ILE A 174 20.72 2.63 9.93
N MET A 175 20.98 1.33 9.73
CA MET A 175 22.33 0.82 9.52
C MET A 175 22.69 1.03 8.05
N HIS A 176 23.81 1.69 7.80
CA HIS A 176 24.42 1.75 6.47
C HIS A 176 25.41 0.59 6.37
N GLU A 177 25.10 -0.38 5.52
CA GLU A 177 26.08 -1.34 4.98
C GLU A 177 26.61 -0.85 3.64
#